data_AF-A0A0D7BN82-F1
#
_entry.id   AF-A0A0D7BN82-F1
#
_cell.length_a   1.000
_cell.length_b   1.000
_cell.length_c   1.000
_cell.angle_alpha   90.00
_cell.angle_beta   90.00
_cell.angle_gamma   90.00
#
_symmetry.space_group_name_H-M   'P 1'
#
loop_
_entity.id
_entity.type
_entity.pdbx_description
1 polymer ?
#
loop_
_entity_poly.entity_id
_entity_poly.type
_entity_poly.pdbx_seq_one_letter_code
_entity_poly.pdbx_strand_id
1 'polypeptide(L)'
;MLFTPLLTLVLAAMAIAAPAPDFDGFEERGLEDRAVSFEGIAFGLTAAIRQYRNNPSNKNNLAAICRYKAALSTAQQTSAANLGFSFAAVTCPTTTDQLNTIQAGLGDAYATFSATGGQTPANTQALCAITTTLTPAQRRSIAALGVIINVQCPSIVDQLNTIQAGLGQAYQAYTRNPNRLNTNTLCTLISQESQTQKADIAAIQGLTLNPTCPTLATKLDAISNGLSTAYNNLLNAPTVFANQLAYCQITTDLNFSQRNQLSALALDASVTAVNCNNVITQNRANNILAGLGDAYFAWVAAPSATTKQTLCALIAQLTRAQKNRLLNNLGINVATVQCTT
;
A
#
# COMPACT_ATOMS: atom_id res chain seq x y z
N MET A 1 -6.13 53.73 42.17
CA MET A 1 -6.42 54.63 41.04
C MET A 1 -7.59 54.03 40.27
N LEU A 2 -8.79 54.43 40.69
CA LEU A 2 -10.04 54.25 39.94
C LEU A 2 -10.13 55.36 38.88
N PHE A 3 -11.01 55.19 37.88
CA PHE A 3 -11.36 56.08 36.75
C PHE A 3 -10.69 55.74 35.41
N THR A 4 -11.23 54.74 34.69
CA THR A 4 -11.12 54.67 33.21
C THR A 4 -12.11 53.76 32.45
N PRO A 5 -12.95 52.87 33.05
CA PRO A 5 -13.85 52.03 32.24
C PRO A 5 -15.21 52.66 31.93
N LEU A 6 -15.60 53.75 32.62
CA LEU A 6 -16.90 54.41 32.39
C LEU A 6 -16.87 55.48 31.30
N LEU A 7 -15.73 56.17 31.09
CA LEU A 7 -15.61 57.18 30.03
C LEU A 7 -15.55 56.54 28.63
N THR A 8 -15.04 55.30 28.52
CA THR A 8 -15.07 54.50 27.28
C THR A 8 -16.46 53.96 26.95
N LEU A 9 -17.36 53.84 27.93
CA LEU A 9 -18.75 53.39 27.73
C LEU A 9 -19.71 54.51 27.29
N VAL A 10 -19.51 55.75 27.75
CA VAL A 10 -20.41 56.87 27.42
C VAL A 10 -20.03 57.53 26.08
N LEU A 11 -18.76 57.59 25.71
CA LEU A 11 -18.35 58.21 24.42
C LEU A 11 -18.59 57.30 23.20
N ALA A 12 -18.57 55.97 23.36
CA ALA A 12 -19.00 55.04 22.30
C ALA A 12 -20.52 55.14 22.04
N ALA A 13 -21.32 55.49 23.05
CA ALA A 13 -22.74 55.76 22.90
C ALA A 13 -23.01 57.11 22.18
N MET A 14 -22.14 58.12 22.39
CA MET A 14 -22.27 59.42 21.70
C MET A 14 -21.85 59.38 20.23
N ALA A 15 -21.00 58.44 19.81
CA ALA A 15 -20.65 58.25 18.40
C ALA A 15 -21.76 57.57 17.56
N ILE A 16 -22.75 56.94 18.20
CA ILE A 16 -23.88 56.26 17.53
C ILE A 16 -25.09 57.21 17.38
N ALA A 17 -25.09 58.34 18.09
CA ALA A 17 -26.16 59.35 18.06
C ALA A 17 -25.84 60.63 17.28
N ALA A 18 -24.62 60.78 16.75
CA ALA A 18 -24.27 61.89 15.88
C ALA A 18 -24.61 61.56 14.41
N PRO A 19 -25.13 62.52 13.61
CA PRO A 19 -25.20 62.34 12.16
C PRO A 19 -23.78 62.09 11.64
N ALA A 20 -23.56 60.93 11.04
CA ALA A 20 -22.26 60.55 10.51
C ALA A 20 -21.82 61.50 9.39
N PRO A 21 -20.54 61.89 9.30
CA PRO A 21 -19.99 62.51 8.10
C PRO A 21 -20.21 61.59 6.90
N ASP A 22 -20.47 62.19 5.74
CA ASP A 22 -20.60 61.48 4.47
C ASP A 22 -19.23 60.93 4.06
N PHE A 23 -19.17 59.65 3.70
CA PHE A 23 -17.92 58.94 3.39
C PHE A 23 -18.01 58.24 2.04
N ASP A 24 -18.17 59.02 0.97
CA ASP A 24 -17.80 58.58 -0.37
C ASP A 24 -16.27 58.73 -0.53
N GLY A 25 -15.56 57.61 -0.74
CA GLY A 25 -14.18 57.64 -1.27
C GLY A 25 -13.03 57.18 -0.36
N PHE A 26 -13.26 56.49 0.76
CA PHE A 26 -12.13 55.95 1.54
C PHE A 26 -11.71 54.55 1.05
N GLU A 27 -10.48 54.48 0.52
CA GLU A 27 -9.84 53.24 0.10
C GLU A 27 -9.69 52.24 1.26
N GLU A 28 -10.04 50.99 0.99
CA GLU A 28 -10.14 49.83 1.89
C GLU A 28 -8.86 49.54 2.72
N ARG A 29 -7.71 50.09 2.33
CA ARG A 29 -6.40 49.88 3.01
C ARG A 29 -6.18 50.74 4.25
N GLY A 30 -6.93 51.83 4.43
CA GLY A 30 -6.75 52.73 5.59
C GLY A 30 -7.31 52.20 6.92
N LEU A 31 -8.08 51.11 6.90
CA LEU A 31 -8.74 50.54 8.07
C LEU A 31 -7.88 49.51 8.82
N GLU A 32 -6.95 48.83 8.14
CA GLU A 32 -6.08 47.82 8.77
C GLU A 32 -4.95 48.45 9.59
N ASP A 33 -4.40 49.59 9.15
CA ASP A 33 -3.27 50.28 9.81
C ASP A 33 -3.68 51.10 11.07
N ARG A 34 -4.98 51.33 11.29
CA ARG A 34 -5.46 52.09 12.48
C ARG A 34 -5.91 51.18 13.63
N ALA A 35 -5.76 49.86 13.51
CA ALA A 35 -6.17 48.89 14.52
C ALA A 35 -5.30 48.86 15.81
N VAL A 36 -4.43 49.85 16.01
CA VAL A 36 -3.50 49.92 17.16
C VAL A 36 -3.96 50.87 18.28
N SER A 37 -5.07 51.60 18.10
CA SER A 37 -5.66 52.49 19.11
C SER A 37 -7.14 52.18 19.38
N PHE A 38 -7.60 52.48 20.61
CA PHE A 38 -8.98 52.23 21.06
C PHE A 38 -10.03 52.90 20.16
N GLU A 39 -9.71 54.08 19.61
CA GLU A 39 -10.55 54.82 18.66
C GLU A 39 -10.61 54.14 17.28
N GLY A 40 -9.52 53.52 16.83
CA GLY A 40 -9.49 52.76 15.58
C GLY A 40 -10.35 51.50 15.61
N ILE A 41 -10.38 50.80 16.76
CA ILE A 41 -11.23 49.63 16.97
C ILE A 41 -12.72 50.03 16.99
N ALA A 42 -13.07 51.13 17.66
CA ALA A 42 -14.45 51.64 17.71
C ALA A 42 -14.94 52.12 16.33
N PHE A 43 -14.08 52.80 15.57
CA PHE A 43 -14.39 53.25 14.21
C PHE A 43 -14.55 52.07 13.25
N GLY A 44 -13.61 51.12 13.28
CA GLY A 44 -13.63 49.93 12.43
C GLY A 44 -14.83 49.01 12.70
N LEU A 45 -15.21 48.82 13.96
CA LEU A 45 -16.39 48.04 14.34
C LEU A 45 -17.69 48.71 13.87
N THR A 46 -17.83 50.02 14.05
CA THR A 46 -19.00 50.79 13.62
C THR A 46 -19.18 50.73 12.09
N ALA A 47 -18.09 50.88 11.33
CA ALA A 47 -18.11 50.76 9.89
C ALA A 47 -18.54 49.36 9.43
N ALA A 48 -17.98 48.31 10.05
CA ALA A 48 -18.33 46.92 9.75
C ALA A 48 -19.80 46.61 10.07
N ILE A 49 -20.34 47.12 11.19
CA ILE A 49 -21.76 46.97 11.55
C ILE A 49 -22.65 47.63 10.50
N ARG A 50 -22.31 48.84 10.06
CA ARG A 50 -23.08 49.57 9.04
C ARG A 50 -23.07 48.84 7.69
N GLN A 51 -21.90 48.39 7.24
CA GLN A 51 -21.76 47.63 5.99
C GLN A 51 -22.54 46.32 6.03
N TYR A 52 -22.46 45.59 7.15
CA TYR A 52 -23.22 44.34 7.33
C TYR A 52 -24.73 44.56 7.35
N ARG A 53 -25.24 45.58 8.05
CA ARG A 53 -26.68 45.90 8.04
C ARG A 53 -27.19 46.26 6.65
N ASN A 54 -26.41 47.01 5.88
CA ASN A 54 -26.79 47.45 4.53
C ASN A 54 -26.74 46.32 3.51
N ASN A 55 -25.84 45.34 3.68
CA ASN A 55 -25.73 44.20 2.78
C ASN A 55 -25.24 42.95 3.55
N PRO A 56 -26.15 42.24 4.25
CA PRO A 56 -25.79 41.11 5.10
C PRO A 56 -25.43 39.85 4.30
N SER A 57 -25.84 39.76 3.03
CA SER A 57 -25.52 38.65 2.13
C SER A 57 -24.13 38.77 1.50
N ASN A 58 -23.48 39.94 1.61
CA ASN A 58 -22.10 40.11 1.17
C ASN A 58 -21.13 39.33 2.10
N LYS A 59 -20.39 38.40 1.50
CA LYS A 59 -19.46 37.51 2.22
C LYS A 59 -18.36 38.28 2.97
N ASN A 60 -17.88 39.40 2.42
CA ASN A 60 -16.83 40.21 3.06
C ASN A 60 -17.38 40.92 4.30
N ASN A 61 -18.61 41.43 4.23
CA ASN A 61 -19.27 42.09 5.36
C ASN A 61 -19.56 41.11 6.50
N LEU A 62 -20.08 39.91 6.17
CA LEU A 62 -20.29 38.84 7.14
C LEU A 62 -18.96 38.39 7.77
N ALA A 63 -17.91 38.20 6.96
CA ALA A 63 -16.59 37.81 7.45
C ALA A 63 -15.98 38.87 8.38
N ALA A 64 -16.14 40.16 8.08
CA ALA A 64 -15.67 41.25 8.94
C ALA A 64 -16.39 41.25 10.29
N ILE A 65 -17.73 41.16 10.30
CA ILE A 65 -18.50 41.09 11.56
C ILE A 65 -18.19 39.85 12.37
N CYS A 66 -17.97 38.71 11.72
CA CYS A 66 -17.60 37.49 12.41
C CYS A 66 -16.21 37.55 13.05
N ARG A 67 -15.24 38.24 12.42
CA ARG A 67 -13.94 38.53 13.03
C ARG A 67 -14.08 39.36 14.30
N TYR A 68 -14.89 40.42 14.25
CA TYR A 68 -15.17 41.24 15.44
C TYR A 68 -15.89 40.44 16.53
N LYS A 69 -16.89 39.62 16.19
CA LYS A 69 -17.59 38.77 17.16
C LYS A 69 -16.62 37.82 17.90
N ALA A 70 -15.63 37.27 17.21
CA ALA A 70 -14.63 36.38 17.79
C ALA A 70 -13.60 37.13 18.67
N ALA A 71 -13.27 38.38 18.34
CA ALA A 71 -12.30 39.18 19.07
C ALA A 71 -12.87 39.87 20.33
N LEU A 72 -14.18 40.14 20.35
CA LEU A 72 -14.84 40.83 21.46
C LEU A 72 -15.20 39.86 22.60
N SER A 73 -14.88 40.25 23.82
CA SER A 73 -15.35 39.57 25.04
C SER A 73 -16.87 39.61 25.16
N THR A 74 -17.44 38.70 25.97
CA THR A 74 -18.89 38.65 26.23
C THR A 74 -19.44 40.00 26.71
N ALA A 75 -18.73 40.69 27.61
CA ALA A 75 -19.13 42.00 28.11
C ALA A 75 -19.17 43.08 27.01
N GLN A 76 -18.23 43.04 26.06
CA GLN A 76 -18.22 43.95 24.91
C GLN A 76 -19.34 43.64 23.93
N GLN A 77 -19.64 42.36 23.71
CA GLN A 77 -20.79 41.95 22.89
C GLN A 77 -22.13 42.37 23.52
N THR A 78 -22.28 42.25 24.84
CA THR A 78 -23.45 42.76 25.57
C THR A 78 -23.56 44.28 25.46
N SER A 79 -22.45 45.00 25.54
CA SER A 79 -22.44 46.46 25.39
C SER A 79 -22.87 46.88 23.97
N ALA A 80 -22.43 46.18 22.92
CA ALA A 80 -22.91 46.42 21.55
C ALA A 80 -24.41 46.12 21.39
N ALA A 81 -24.93 45.09 22.07
CA ALA A 81 -26.35 44.77 22.07
C ALA A 81 -27.19 45.90 22.70
N ASN A 82 -26.70 46.50 23.80
CA ASN A 82 -27.33 47.67 24.42
C ASN A 82 -27.33 48.92 23.52
N LEU A 83 -26.41 48.98 22.55
CA LEU A 83 -26.33 50.02 21.52
C LEU A 83 -27.11 49.64 20.25
N GLY A 84 -27.93 48.60 20.30
CA GLY A 84 -28.86 48.20 19.25
C GLY A 84 -28.29 47.20 18.22
N PHE A 85 -27.08 46.67 18.39
CA PHE A 85 -26.53 45.62 17.52
C PHE A 85 -26.28 44.31 18.29
N SER A 86 -27.10 43.31 18.05
CA SER A 86 -26.95 41.99 18.69
C SER A 86 -26.12 41.04 17.83
N PHE A 87 -24.93 40.68 18.32
CA PHE A 87 -24.11 39.62 17.72
C PHE A 87 -24.76 38.23 17.82
N ALA A 88 -25.74 38.04 18.71
CA ALA A 88 -26.47 36.78 18.82
C ALA A 88 -27.32 36.49 17.57
N ALA A 89 -27.77 37.52 16.86
CA ALA A 89 -28.50 37.38 15.60
C ALA A 89 -27.59 37.09 14.38
N VAL A 90 -26.26 37.19 14.55
CA VAL A 90 -25.30 36.92 13.48
C VAL A 90 -24.82 35.47 13.55
N THR A 91 -25.20 34.68 12.56
CA THR A 91 -24.69 33.31 12.36
C THR A 91 -23.35 33.37 11.65
N CYS A 92 -22.27 33.14 12.40
CA CYS A 92 -20.93 33.07 11.85
C CYS A 92 -20.60 31.65 11.40
N PRO A 93 -19.98 31.47 10.23
CA PRO A 93 -19.48 30.16 9.81
C PRO A 93 -18.54 29.59 10.87
N THR A 94 -18.72 28.32 11.21
CA THR A 94 -17.79 27.61 12.10
C THR A 94 -16.46 27.38 11.37
N THR A 95 -15.39 27.08 12.11
CA THR A 95 -14.13 26.66 11.50
C THR A 95 -14.32 25.46 10.56
N THR A 96 -15.22 24.53 10.90
CA THR A 96 -15.63 23.41 10.05
C THR A 96 -16.20 23.90 8.72
N ASP A 97 -17.17 24.83 8.75
CA ASP A 97 -17.79 25.39 7.53
C ASP A 97 -16.78 26.14 6.66
N GLN A 98 -15.88 26.89 7.29
CA GLN A 98 -14.84 27.65 6.61
C GLN A 98 -13.84 26.71 5.91
N LEU A 99 -13.42 25.64 6.58
CA LEU A 99 -12.52 24.63 6.01
C LEU A 99 -13.21 23.83 4.89
N ASN A 100 -14.49 23.46 5.06
CA ASN A 100 -15.27 22.77 4.03
C ASN A 100 -15.50 23.62 2.77
N THR A 101 -15.47 24.95 2.89
CA THR A 101 -15.50 25.88 1.74
C THR A 101 -14.17 25.88 0.96
N ILE A 102 -13.05 25.60 1.62
CA ILE A 102 -11.72 25.52 0.97
C ILE A 102 -11.59 24.20 0.21
N GLN A 103 -12.00 23.10 0.84
CA GLN A 103 -12.00 21.76 0.28
C GLN A 103 -13.09 20.95 0.97
N ALA A 104 -14.00 20.36 0.20
CA ALA A 104 -15.09 19.57 0.76
C ALA A 104 -14.57 18.46 1.68
N GLY A 105 -15.16 18.35 2.89
CA GLY A 105 -14.80 17.37 3.91
C GLY A 105 -13.57 17.71 4.76
N LEU A 106 -12.84 18.80 4.47
CA LEU A 106 -11.67 19.20 5.26
C LEU A 106 -12.04 19.58 6.69
N GLY A 107 -13.14 20.30 6.87
CA GLY A 107 -13.62 20.74 8.18
C GLY A 107 -13.94 19.56 9.08
N ASP A 108 -14.66 18.58 8.55
CA ASP A 108 -15.07 17.39 9.31
C ASP A 108 -13.87 16.50 9.66
N ALA A 109 -12.96 16.30 8.70
CA ALA A 109 -11.73 15.55 8.92
C ALA A 109 -10.82 16.22 9.97
N TYR A 110 -10.67 17.54 9.89
CA TYR A 110 -9.89 18.31 10.85
C TYR A 110 -10.52 18.29 12.25
N ALA A 111 -11.83 18.50 12.36
CA ALA A 111 -12.54 18.48 13.64
C ALA A 111 -12.43 17.09 14.31
N THR A 112 -12.57 16.02 13.53
CA THR A 112 -12.45 14.65 14.03
C THR A 112 -11.02 14.34 14.50
N PHE A 113 -10.00 14.77 13.75
CA PHE A 113 -8.60 14.57 14.11
C PHE A 113 -8.18 15.38 15.35
N SER A 114 -8.67 16.62 15.48
CA SER A 114 -8.31 17.54 16.57
C SER A 114 -9.08 17.31 17.87
N ALA A 115 -10.14 16.49 17.85
CA ALA A 115 -10.88 16.13 19.06
C ALA A 115 -10.03 15.29 20.04
N THR A 116 -10.36 15.33 21.33
CA THR A 116 -9.73 14.48 22.35
C THR A 116 -9.91 13.00 21.98
N GLY A 117 -8.79 12.27 21.81
CA GLY A 117 -8.80 10.88 21.33
C GLY A 117 -8.95 10.73 19.81
N GLY A 118 -8.99 11.82 19.06
CA GLY A 118 -9.21 11.86 17.61
C GLY A 118 -8.01 11.46 16.75
N GLN A 119 -6.79 11.40 17.31
CA GLN A 119 -5.55 11.07 16.60
C GLN A 119 -5.37 9.55 16.40
N THR A 120 -6.38 8.89 15.84
CA THR A 120 -6.33 7.47 15.47
C THR A 120 -5.70 7.30 14.07
N PRO A 121 -5.22 6.09 13.71
CA PRO A 121 -4.71 5.83 12.36
C PRO A 121 -5.73 6.16 11.26
N ALA A 122 -7.00 5.78 11.46
CA ALA A 122 -8.07 6.04 10.49
C ALA A 122 -8.33 7.54 10.27
N ASN A 123 -8.39 8.32 11.36
CA ASN A 123 -8.62 9.77 11.27
C ASN A 123 -7.41 10.51 10.69
N THR A 124 -6.20 10.05 11.03
CA THR A 124 -4.95 10.56 10.44
C THR A 124 -4.94 10.32 8.94
N GLN A 125 -5.29 9.11 8.49
CA GLN A 125 -5.38 8.76 7.07
C GLN A 125 -6.44 9.60 6.34
N ALA A 126 -7.63 9.78 6.92
CA ALA A 126 -8.69 10.61 6.35
C ALA A 126 -8.26 12.08 6.18
N LEU A 127 -7.59 12.67 7.17
CA LEU A 127 -7.06 14.03 7.06
C LEU A 127 -5.90 14.12 6.06
N CYS A 128 -5.05 13.10 6.00
CA CYS A 128 -3.95 13.02 5.04
C CYS A 128 -4.41 12.90 3.58
N ALA A 129 -5.47 12.14 3.32
CA ALA A 129 -6.09 12.05 1.99
C ALA A 129 -6.47 13.43 1.44
N ILE A 130 -7.03 14.28 2.30
CA ILE A 130 -7.45 15.63 1.90
C ILE A 130 -6.23 16.56 1.80
N THR A 131 -5.38 16.59 2.82
CA THR A 131 -4.27 17.56 2.90
C THR A 131 -3.20 17.36 1.82
N THR A 132 -2.98 16.12 1.37
CA THR A 132 -2.03 15.79 0.28
C THR A 132 -2.48 16.30 -1.08
N THR A 133 -3.77 16.56 -1.29
CA THR A 133 -4.33 17.08 -2.56
C THR A 133 -4.52 18.61 -2.57
N LEU A 134 -4.32 19.29 -1.42
CA LEU A 134 -4.49 20.73 -1.31
C LEU A 134 -3.49 21.51 -2.16
N THR A 135 -4.01 22.41 -2.99
CA THR A 135 -3.22 23.36 -3.78
C THR A 135 -2.51 24.39 -2.89
N PRO A 136 -1.45 25.05 -3.39
CA PRO A 136 -0.78 26.14 -2.66
C PRO A 136 -1.69 27.33 -2.31
N ALA A 137 -2.77 27.57 -3.08
CA ALA A 137 -3.74 28.62 -2.79
C ALA A 137 -4.64 28.22 -1.61
N GLN A 138 -5.16 27.00 -1.62
CA GLN A 138 -5.98 26.47 -0.52
C GLN A 138 -5.20 26.43 0.81
N ARG A 139 -3.93 26.03 0.78
CA ARG A 139 -3.05 26.04 1.97
C ARG A 139 -2.88 27.45 2.55
N ARG A 140 -2.74 28.47 1.69
CA ARG A 140 -2.69 29.88 2.11
C ARG A 140 -4.01 30.33 2.74
N SER A 141 -5.16 29.92 2.18
CA SER A 141 -6.48 30.21 2.76
C SER A 141 -6.65 29.58 4.14
N ILE A 142 -6.17 28.36 4.38
CA ILE A 142 -6.20 27.71 5.70
C ILE A 142 -5.35 28.47 6.71
N ALA A 143 -4.11 28.85 6.32
CA ALA A 143 -3.23 29.63 7.19
C ALA A 143 -3.84 31.01 7.54
N ALA A 144 -4.53 31.65 6.60
CA ALA A 144 -5.23 32.92 6.83
C ALA A 144 -6.41 32.79 7.81
N LEU A 145 -6.97 31.59 8.01
CA LEU A 145 -7.96 31.31 9.05
C LEU A 145 -7.33 31.07 10.44
N GLY A 146 -5.99 31.09 10.56
CA GLY A 146 -5.28 30.78 11.80
C GLY A 146 -5.28 29.28 12.16
N VAL A 147 -5.68 28.40 11.23
CA VAL A 147 -5.71 26.95 11.43
C VAL A 147 -4.34 26.36 11.08
N ILE A 148 -3.73 25.64 12.03
CA ILE A 148 -2.47 24.90 11.81
C ILE A 148 -2.81 23.41 11.72
N ILE A 149 -2.66 22.84 10.52
CA ILE A 149 -2.84 21.39 10.30
C ILE A 149 -1.47 20.72 10.35
N ASN A 150 -1.06 20.25 11.54
CA ASN A 150 0.20 19.53 11.74
C ASN A 150 -0.03 18.02 11.76
N VAL A 151 -0.46 17.46 10.62
CA VAL A 151 -0.64 16.02 10.45
C VAL A 151 0.60 15.43 9.76
N GLN A 152 1.20 14.40 10.37
CA GLN A 152 2.26 13.63 9.71
C GLN A 152 1.61 12.53 8.87
N CYS A 153 1.70 12.67 7.55
CA CYS A 153 1.17 11.68 6.63
C CYS A 153 2.20 10.59 6.34
N PRO A 154 1.95 9.33 6.73
CA PRO A 154 2.86 8.24 6.43
C PRO A 154 2.95 8.05 4.92
N SER A 155 4.15 7.87 4.38
CA SER A 155 4.33 7.61 2.95
C SER A 155 3.72 6.25 2.58
N ILE A 156 3.39 6.03 1.31
CA ILE A 156 2.93 4.70 0.83
C ILE A 156 3.95 3.61 1.20
N VAL A 157 5.25 3.93 1.16
CA VAL A 157 6.32 3.01 1.55
C VAL A 157 6.22 2.63 3.02
N ASP A 158 5.97 3.60 3.91
CA ASP A 158 5.85 3.35 5.35
C ASP A 158 4.58 2.55 5.69
N GLN A 159 3.48 2.86 5.01
CA GLN A 159 2.20 2.14 5.14
C GLN A 159 2.37 0.67 4.73
N LEU A 160 2.99 0.40 3.58
CA LEU A 160 3.28 -0.96 3.12
C LEU A 160 4.23 -1.71 4.07
N ASN A 161 5.25 -1.05 4.60
CA ASN A 161 6.18 -1.67 5.55
C ASN A 161 5.54 -2.01 6.91
N THR A 162 4.44 -1.34 7.26
CA THR A 162 3.66 -1.67 8.46
C THR A 162 2.88 -2.97 8.26
N ILE A 163 2.44 -3.26 7.03
CA ILE A 163 1.72 -4.49 6.68
C ILE A 163 2.67 -5.70 6.63
N GLN A 164 3.78 -5.54 5.91
CA GLN A 164 4.85 -6.53 5.85
C GLN A 164 6.19 -5.83 5.66
N ALA A 165 7.15 -6.15 6.53
CA ALA A 165 8.50 -5.62 6.42
C ALA A 165 9.10 -5.96 5.04
N GLY A 166 9.62 -4.95 4.34
CA GLY A 166 10.19 -5.12 3.00
C GLY A 166 9.22 -4.81 1.86
N LEU A 167 7.90 -4.78 2.10
CA LEU A 167 6.90 -4.56 1.05
C LEU A 167 6.99 -3.15 0.45
N GLY A 168 7.22 -2.14 1.28
CA GLY A 168 7.38 -0.75 0.85
C GLY A 168 8.63 -0.55 -0.02
N GLN A 169 9.75 -1.18 0.33
CA GLN A 169 10.97 -1.12 -0.49
C GLN A 169 10.78 -1.86 -1.81
N ALA A 170 10.14 -3.03 -1.81
CA ALA A 170 9.86 -3.78 -3.03
C ALA A 170 8.94 -3.01 -3.98
N TYR A 171 7.90 -2.36 -3.44
CA TYR A 171 7.03 -1.48 -4.20
C TYR A 171 7.80 -0.31 -4.82
N GLN A 172 8.64 0.38 -4.03
CA GLN A 172 9.43 1.49 -4.52
C GLN A 172 10.43 1.07 -5.62
N ALA A 173 11.06 -0.09 -5.48
CA ALA A 173 11.97 -0.64 -6.49
C ALA A 173 11.23 -0.96 -7.80
N TYR A 174 10.04 -1.58 -7.71
CA TYR A 174 9.18 -1.86 -8.87
C TYR A 174 8.76 -0.58 -9.59
N THR A 175 8.25 0.42 -8.86
CA THR A 175 7.76 1.68 -9.44
C THR A 175 8.89 2.46 -10.13
N ARG A 176 10.12 2.38 -9.61
CA ARG A 176 11.30 3.01 -10.23
C ARG A 176 11.79 2.25 -11.46
N ASN A 177 11.74 0.92 -11.44
CA ASN A 177 12.24 0.07 -12.52
C ASN A 177 11.45 -1.26 -12.55
N PRO A 178 10.41 -1.37 -13.38
CA PRO A 178 9.55 -2.56 -13.45
C PRO A 178 10.20 -3.70 -14.26
N ASN A 179 11.41 -4.10 -13.86
CA ASN A 179 12.11 -5.24 -14.42
C ASN A 179 11.66 -6.56 -13.77
N ARG A 180 12.04 -7.70 -14.37
CA ARG A 180 11.65 -9.04 -13.91
C ARG A 180 11.99 -9.32 -12.45
N LEU A 181 13.14 -8.88 -11.96
CA LEU A 181 13.54 -9.09 -10.57
C LEU A 181 12.62 -8.32 -9.62
N ASN A 182 12.42 -7.02 -9.87
CA ASN A 182 11.60 -6.17 -9.03
C ASN A 182 10.13 -6.59 -9.05
N THR A 183 9.60 -6.96 -10.22
CA THR A 183 8.24 -7.51 -10.35
C THR A 183 8.09 -8.81 -9.56
N ASN A 184 9.05 -9.74 -9.68
CA ASN A 184 9.00 -11.01 -8.95
C ASN A 184 9.11 -10.82 -7.43
N THR A 185 10.00 -9.94 -6.96
CA THR A 185 10.14 -9.66 -5.53
C THR A 185 8.85 -9.09 -4.96
N LEU A 186 8.25 -8.09 -5.62
CA LEU A 186 6.98 -7.50 -5.19
C LEU A 186 5.84 -8.53 -5.19
N CYS A 187 5.72 -9.33 -6.25
CA CYS A 187 4.68 -10.36 -6.34
C CYS A 187 4.84 -11.48 -5.32
N THR A 188 6.08 -11.88 -5.00
CA THR A 188 6.33 -12.89 -3.95
C THR A 188 5.86 -12.37 -2.60
N LEU A 189 6.20 -11.13 -2.23
CA LEU A 189 5.75 -10.54 -0.96
C LEU A 189 4.22 -10.45 -0.92
N ILE A 190 3.58 -9.90 -1.96
CA ILE A 190 2.11 -9.82 -2.05
C ILE A 190 1.44 -11.21 -1.95
N SER A 191 2.06 -12.26 -2.49
CA SER A 191 1.51 -13.62 -2.44
C SER A 191 1.54 -14.25 -1.04
N GLN A 192 2.45 -13.79 -0.18
CA GLN A 192 2.60 -14.26 1.20
C GLN A 192 1.61 -13.58 2.16
N GLU A 193 1.00 -12.47 1.74
CA GLU A 193 0.03 -11.72 2.54
C GLU A 193 -1.25 -12.53 2.79
N SER A 194 -1.71 -12.48 4.04
CA SER A 194 -3.03 -12.97 4.43
C SER A 194 -4.16 -12.17 3.75
N GLN A 195 -5.38 -12.70 3.81
CA GLN A 195 -6.54 -12.01 3.23
C GLN A 195 -6.79 -10.64 3.86
N THR A 196 -6.55 -10.51 5.17
CA THR A 196 -6.66 -9.24 5.91
C THR A 196 -5.61 -8.24 5.43
N GLN A 197 -4.35 -8.65 5.34
CA GLN A 197 -3.27 -7.78 4.84
C GLN A 197 -3.51 -7.34 3.39
N LYS A 198 -4.06 -8.22 2.54
CA LYS A 198 -4.46 -7.85 1.17
C LYS A 198 -5.56 -6.79 1.14
N ALA A 199 -6.52 -6.87 2.07
CA ALA A 199 -7.55 -5.83 2.21
C ALA A 199 -6.94 -4.50 2.69
N ASP A 200 -5.99 -4.55 3.64
CA ASP A 200 -5.27 -3.36 4.12
C ASP A 200 -4.45 -2.70 3.01
N ILE A 201 -3.75 -3.50 2.18
CA ILE A 201 -3.04 -3.01 0.99
C ILE A 201 -4.00 -2.32 0.03
N ALA A 202 -5.15 -2.93 -0.26
CA ALA A 202 -6.15 -2.36 -1.16
C ALA A 202 -6.80 -1.06 -0.63
N ALA A 203 -6.77 -0.85 0.69
CA ALA A 203 -7.28 0.35 1.34
C ALA A 203 -6.27 1.52 1.34
N ILE A 204 -5.01 1.31 0.93
CA ILE A 204 -4.01 2.38 0.83
C ILE A 204 -4.39 3.30 -0.34
N GLN A 205 -4.79 4.53 -0.03
CA GLN A 205 -5.13 5.53 -1.04
C GLN A 205 -3.91 5.95 -1.87
N GLY A 206 -4.11 6.07 -3.18
CA GLY A 206 -3.04 6.44 -4.13
C GLY A 206 -2.07 5.32 -4.45
N LEU A 207 -2.24 4.13 -3.86
CA LEU A 207 -1.47 2.95 -4.23
C LEU A 207 -2.08 2.31 -5.49
N THR A 208 -1.32 2.36 -6.59
CA THR A 208 -1.62 1.55 -7.78
C THR A 208 -0.68 0.35 -7.80
N LEU A 209 -1.18 -0.81 -7.37
CA LEU A 209 -0.52 -2.09 -7.60
C LEU A 209 -0.99 -2.66 -8.93
N ASN A 210 -0.20 -2.46 -9.99
CA ASN A 210 -0.41 -3.16 -11.26
C ASN A 210 0.78 -4.05 -11.67
N PRO A 211 1.41 -4.86 -10.79
CA PRO A 211 2.30 -5.89 -11.26
C PRO A 211 1.46 -7.06 -11.81
N THR A 212 1.54 -7.34 -13.11
CA THR A 212 1.05 -8.61 -13.64
C THR A 212 1.94 -9.73 -13.09
N CYS A 213 1.52 -10.33 -11.98
CA CYS A 213 2.34 -11.34 -11.33
C CYS A 213 2.44 -12.61 -12.20
N PRO A 214 3.67 -13.05 -12.53
CA PRO A 214 3.83 -14.24 -13.36
C PRO A 214 3.30 -15.46 -12.61
N THR A 215 2.48 -16.25 -13.30
CA THR A 215 1.97 -17.53 -12.79
C THR A 215 3.11 -18.51 -12.53
N LEU A 216 2.88 -19.57 -11.74
CA LEU A 216 3.86 -20.63 -11.55
C LEU A 216 4.31 -21.23 -12.89
N ALA A 217 3.39 -21.44 -13.82
CA ALA A 217 3.71 -21.92 -15.16
C ALA A 217 4.68 -20.98 -15.89
N THR A 218 4.41 -19.67 -15.87
CA THR A 218 5.30 -18.66 -16.46
C THR A 218 6.68 -18.66 -15.79
N LYS A 219 6.75 -18.84 -14.47
CA LYS A 219 8.02 -18.92 -13.74
C LYS A 219 8.83 -20.15 -14.14
N LEU A 220 8.18 -21.31 -14.26
CA LEU A 220 8.79 -22.57 -14.66
C LEU A 220 9.31 -22.53 -16.10
N ASP A 221 8.50 -22.09 -17.06
CA ASP A 221 8.93 -22.04 -18.47
C ASP A 221 10.04 -21.01 -18.71
N ALA A 222 10.13 -20.01 -17.83
CA ALA A 222 11.20 -19.04 -17.87
C ALA A 222 12.50 -19.52 -17.21
N ILE A 223 12.49 -20.67 -16.53
CA ILE A 223 13.70 -21.41 -16.11
C ILE A 223 14.16 -22.29 -17.28
N SER A 224 13.26 -23.06 -17.86
CA SER A 224 13.51 -23.85 -19.07
C SER A 224 12.22 -24.06 -19.84
N ASN A 225 12.29 -23.96 -21.17
CA ASN A 225 11.14 -24.16 -22.02
C ASN A 225 10.53 -25.56 -21.81
N GLY A 226 9.21 -25.64 -21.64
CA GLY A 226 8.46 -26.88 -21.40
C GLY A 226 8.50 -27.40 -19.97
N LEU A 227 9.23 -26.74 -19.05
CA LEU A 227 9.30 -27.16 -17.65
C LEU A 227 7.94 -27.06 -16.96
N SER A 228 7.09 -26.08 -17.30
CA SER A 228 5.74 -25.97 -16.72
C SER A 228 4.88 -27.19 -17.07
N THR A 229 4.98 -27.65 -18.32
CA THR A 229 4.22 -28.80 -18.82
C THR A 229 4.69 -30.08 -18.17
N ALA A 230 6.01 -30.29 -18.11
CA ALA A 230 6.60 -31.45 -17.42
C ALA A 230 6.23 -31.48 -15.93
N TYR A 231 6.28 -30.33 -15.25
CA TYR A 231 5.86 -30.19 -13.86
C TYR A 231 4.39 -30.57 -13.66
N ASN A 232 3.47 -30.00 -14.45
CA ASN A 232 2.04 -30.26 -14.31
C ASN A 232 1.67 -31.72 -14.62
N ASN A 233 2.29 -32.33 -15.64
CA ASN A 233 2.08 -33.73 -15.94
C ASN A 233 2.55 -34.64 -14.79
N LEU A 234 3.70 -34.32 -14.19
CA LEU A 234 4.21 -35.05 -13.04
C LEU A 234 3.34 -34.86 -11.80
N LEU A 235 2.90 -33.63 -11.51
CA LEU A 235 2.02 -33.33 -10.39
C LEU A 235 0.70 -34.11 -10.47
N ASN A 236 0.10 -34.21 -11.66
CA ASN A 236 -1.16 -34.91 -11.86
C ASN A 236 -1.03 -36.44 -11.78
N ALA A 237 0.14 -36.99 -12.13
CA ALA A 237 0.38 -38.43 -12.14
C ALA A 237 1.83 -38.75 -11.74
N PRO A 238 2.15 -38.64 -10.43
CA PRO A 238 3.52 -38.69 -9.93
C PRO A 238 4.19 -40.06 -10.06
N THR A 239 3.41 -41.14 -10.22
CA THR A 239 3.90 -42.51 -10.34
C THR A 239 4.13 -42.96 -11.79
N VAL A 240 3.74 -42.15 -12.78
CA VAL A 240 3.91 -42.49 -14.20
C VAL A 240 5.35 -42.20 -14.62
N PHE A 241 6.10 -43.26 -14.96
CA PHE A 241 7.53 -43.16 -15.31
C PHE A 241 7.81 -42.15 -16.44
N ALA A 242 6.95 -42.09 -17.47
CA ALA A 242 7.12 -41.13 -18.56
C ALA A 242 7.07 -39.66 -18.08
N ASN A 243 6.24 -39.35 -17.09
CA ASN A 243 6.13 -38.00 -16.53
C ASN A 243 7.34 -37.67 -15.64
N GLN A 244 7.79 -38.64 -14.83
CA GLN A 244 9.03 -38.52 -14.06
C GLN A 244 10.22 -38.29 -15.00
N LEU A 245 10.31 -39.06 -16.08
CA LEU A 245 11.39 -38.97 -17.05
C LEU A 245 11.41 -37.60 -17.74
N ALA A 246 10.27 -37.11 -18.21
CA ALA A 246 10.18 -35.80 -18.87
C ALA A 246 10.64 -34.65 -17.95
N TYR A 247 10.20 -34.65 -16.68
CA TYR A 247 10.66 -33.67 -15.69
C TYR A 247 12.14 -33.81 -15.39
N CYS A 248 12.62 -35.03 -15.20
CA CYS A 248 14.00 -35.30 -14.83
C CYS A 248 14.99 -34.97 -15.95
N GLN A 249 14.65 -35.24 -17.21
CA GLN A 249 15.48 -34.85 -18.35
C GLN A 249 15.71 -33.34 -18.41
N ILE A 250 14.66 -32.54 -18.19
CA ILE A 250 14.79 -31.08 -18.18
C ILE A 250 15.62 -30.64 -16.97
N THR A 251 15.31 -31.14 -15.77
CA THR A 251 15.92 -30.66 -14.53
C THR A 251 17.39 -31.07 -14.36
N THR A 252 17.82 -32.19 -14.91
CA THR A 252 19.24 -32.60 -14.89
C THR A 252 20.12 -31.76 -15.80
N ASP A 253 19.54 -31.16 -16.84
CA ASP A 253 20.27 -30.35 -17.83
C ASP A 253 20.32 -28.86 -17.44
N LEU A 254 19.66 -28.47 -16.33
CA LEU A 254 19.69 -27.11 -15.82
C LEU A 254 21.09 -26.72 -15.33
N ASN A 255 21.52 -25.52 -15.71
CA ASN A 255 22.75 -24.94 -15.17
C ASN A 255 22.58 -24.53 -13.69
N PHE A 256 23.68 -24.13 -13.04
CA PHE A 256 23.67 -23.75 -11.62
C PHE A 256 22.65 -22.64 -11.28
N SER A 257 22.56 -21.61 -12.12
CA SER A 257 21.63 -20.49 -11.90
C SER A 257 20.17 -20.94 -12.01
N GLN A 258 19.84 -21.71 -13.05
CA GLN A 258 18.50 -22.26 -13.25
C GLN A 258 18.08 -23.20 -12.11
N ARG A 259 19.00 -24.03 -11.60
CA ARG A 259 18.72 -24.90 -10.44
C ARG A 259 18.40 -24.10 -9.19
N ASN A 260 19.16 -23.04 -8.91
CA ASN A 260 18.88 -22.16 -7.77
C ASN A 260 17.52 -21.45 -7.91
N GLN A 261 17.16 -21.04 -9.12
CA GLN A 261 15.84 -20.47 -9.40
C GLN A 261 14.73 -21.49 -9.18
N LEU A 262 14.92 -22.73 -9.63
CA LEU A 262 13.94 -23.80 -9.46
C LEU A 262 13.74 -24.17 -7.99
N SER A 263 14.81 -24.27 -7.20
CA SER A 263 14.72 -24.58 -5.76
C SER A 263 14.05 -23.47 -4.94
N ALA A 264 14.06 -22.22 -5.45
CA ALA A 264 13.38 -21.10 -4.80
C ALA A 264 11.86 -21.10 -5.07
N LEU A 265 11.40 -21.82 -6.10
CA LEU A 265 9.98 -22.08 -6.30
C LEU A 265 9.62 -23.23 -5.34
N ALA A 266 8.84 -22.96 -4.30
CA ALA A 266 8.37 -23.98 -3.35
C ALA A 266 7.41 -24.97 -4.05
N LEU A 267 7.98 -25.89 -4.83
CA LEU A 267 7.26 -26.88 -5.62
C LEU A 267 6.62 -27.93 -4.72
N ASP A 268 5.60 -28.62 -5.24
CA ASP A 268 4.89 -29.67 -4.53
C ASP A 268 5.84 -30.80 -4.05
N ALA A 269 5.56 -31.37 -2.88
CA ALA A 269 6.34 -32.44 -2.29
C ALA A 269 6.41 -33.70 -3.17
N SER A 270 5.33 -34.01 -3.89
CA SER A 270 5.27 -35.16 -4.80
C SER A 270 6.23 -35.04 -5.99
N VAL A 271 6.49 -33.81 -6.45
CA VAL A 271 7.45 -33.52 -7.53
C VAL A 271 8.88 -33.53 -7.00
N THR A 272 9.12 -32.89 -5.86
CA THR A 272 10.47 -32.79 -5.26
C THR A 272 10.98 -34.11 -4.69
N ALA A 273 10.09 -35.08 -4.39
CA ALA A 273 10.45 -36.43 -3.97
C ALA A 273 11.03 -37.30 -5.11
N VAL A 274 10.90 -36.89 -6.38
CA VAL A 274 11.40 -37.68 -7.51
C VAL A 274 12.93 -37.71 -7.52
N ASN A 275 13.52 -38.90 -7.42
CA ASN A 275 14.95 -39.09 -7.56
C ASN A 275 15.35 -39.14 -9.06
N CYS A 276 15.66 -37.97 -9.62
CA CYS A 276 15.98 -37.87 -11.04
C CYS A 276 17.23 -38.63 -11.47
N ASN A 277 18.20 -38.84 -10.58
CA ASN A 277 19.36 -39.68 -10.90
C ASN A 277 18.94 -41.14 -11.14
N ASN A 278 18.03 -41.66 -10.32
CA ASN A 278 17.48 -43.01 -10.49
C ASN A 278 16.66 -43.13 -11.77
N VAL A 279 15.76 -42.16 -12.04
CA VAL A 279 14.91 -42.15 -13.25
C VAL A 279 15.76 -42.13 -14.53
N ILE A 280 16.78 -41.28 -14.59
CA ILE A 280 17.68 -41.21 -15.74
C ILE A 280 18.49 -42.51 -15.88
N THR A 281 18.96 -43.08 -14.77
CA THR A 281 19.69 -44.36 -14.78
C THR A 281 18.79 -45.51 -15.25
N GLN A 282 17.55 -45.57 -14.78
CA GLN A 282 16.54 -46.54 -15.20
C GLN A 282 16.29 -46.45 -16.71
N ASN A 283 16.05 -45.24 -17.22
CA ASN A 283 15.84 -45.01 -18.65
C ASN A 283 17.06 -45.43 -19.50
N ARG A 284 18.27 -45.08 -19.05
CA ARG A 284 19.51 -45.47 -19.75
C ARG A 284 19.72 -46.99 -19.74
N ALA A 285 19.38 -47.68 -18.67
CA ALA A 285 19.42 -49.14 -18.61
C ALA A 285 18.37 -49.78 -19.55
N ASN A 286 17.14 -49.23 -19.59
CA ASN A 286 16.10 -49.65 -20.54
C ASN A 286 16.52 -49.45 -22.01
N ASN A 287 17.36 -48.45 -22.32
CA ASN A 287 17.93 -48.25 -23.65
C ASN A 287 19.05 -49.25 -24.00
N ILE A 288 19.63 -49.94 -23.02
CA ILE A 288 20.61 -51.03 -23.26
C ILE A 288 19.88 -52.33 -23.59
N LEU A 289 18.81 -52.62 -22.84
CA LEU A 289 17.90 -53.73 -23.04
C LEU A 289 16.53 -53.33 -22.47
N ALA A 290 15.47 -53.47 -23.27
CA ALA A 290 14.13 -53.07 -22.86
C ALA A 290 13.69 -53.78 -21.57
N GLY A 291 13.14 -53.02 -20.61
CA GLY A 291 12.68 -53.52 -19.32
C GLY A 291 13.79 -53.81 -18.28
N LEU A 292 15.07 -53.71 -18.65
CA LEU A 292 16.18 -54.00 -17.73
C LEU A 292 16.24 -53.02 -16.56
N GLY A 293 16.11 -51.73 -16.83
CA GLY A 293 16.06 -50.69 -15.80
C GLY A 293 14.88 -50.90 -14.86
N ASP A 294 13.71 -51.19 -15.42
CA ASP A 294 12.50 -51.43 -14.62
C ASP A 294 12.68 -52.62 -13.68
N ALA A 295 13.18 -53.75 -14.20
CA ALA A 295 13.47 -54.94 -13.40
C ALA A 295 14.55 -54.70 -12.35
N TYR A 296 15.60 -53.94 -12.68
CA TYR A 296 16.68 -53.61 -11.76
C TYR A 296 16.18 -52.77 -10.59
N PHE A 297 15.47 -51.67 -10.87
CA PHE A 297 14.95 -50.80 -9.82
C PHE A 297 13.82 -51.45 -9.01
N ALA A 298 13.01 -52.33 -9.61
CA ALA A 298 12.07 -53.16 -8.86
C ALA A 298 12.78 -54.10 -7.88
N TRP A 299 13.88 -54.74 -8.30
CA TRP A 299 14.69 -55.58 -7.42
C TRP A 299 15.38 -54.77 -6.32
N VAL A 300 15.95 -53.60 -6.61
CA VAL A 300 16.59 -52.73 -5.60
C VAL A 300 15.58 -52.23 -4.57
N ALA A 301 14.39 -51.83 -5.00
CA ALA A 301 13.34 -51.32 -4.11
C ALA A 301 12.71 -52.42 -3.26
N ALA A 302 12.48 -53.61 -3.83
CA ALA A 302 11.88 -54.75 -3.15
C ALA A 302 12.54 -56.07 -3.59
N PRO A 303 13.70 -56.43 -3.00
CA PRO A 303 14.38 -57.68 -3.34
C PRO A 303 13.52 -58.89 -2.97
N SER A 304 13.17 -59.72 -3.95
CA SER A 304 12.40 -60.95 -3.77
C SER A 304 12.84 -62.01 -4.76
N ALA A 305 12.41 -63.26 -4.57
CA ALA A 305 12.65 -64.33 -5.55
C ALA A 305 12.11 -63.97 -6.93
N THR A 306 10.92 -63.38 -7.00
CA THR A 306 10.26 -62.97 -8.25
C THR A 306 11.01 -61.83 -8.94
N THR A 307 11.32 -60.74 -8.23
CA THR A 307 12.04 -59.60 -8.83
C THR A 307 13.46 -59.98 -9.25
N LYS A 308 14.13 -60.85 -8.49
CA LYS A 308 15.42 -61.43 -8.86
C LYS A 308 15.31 -62.30 -10.12
N GLN A 309 14.31 -63.18 -10.22
CA GLN A 309 14.12 -64.05 -11.38
C GLN A 309 13.89 -63.25 -12.66
N THR A 310 13.02 -62.24 -12.62
CA THR A 310 12.76 -61.32 -13.75
C THR A 310 14.04 -60.61 -14.19
N LEU A 311 14.81 -60.07 -13.24
CA LEU A 311 16.07 -59.40 -13.53
C LEU A 311 17.10 -60.37 -14.12
N CYS A 312 17.22 -61.60 -13.60
CA CYS A 312 18.14 -62.61 -14.09
C CYS A 312 17.82 -63.06 -15.53
N ALA A 313 16.54 -63.19 -15.88
CA ALA A 313 16.14 -63.50 -17.24
C ALA A 313 16.59 -62.43 -18.26
N LEU A 314 16.59 -61.15 -17.86
CA LEU A 314 17.10 -60.05 -18.69
C LEU A 314 18.63 -60.00 -18.70
N ILE A 315 19.29 -60.23 -17.57
CA ILE A 315 20.77 -60.27 -17.49
C ILE A 315 21.36 -61.37 -18.38
N ALA A 316 20.68 -62.51 -18.52
CA ALA A 316 21.10 -63.61 -19.38
C ALA A 316 21.16 -63.21 -20.88
N GLN A 317 20.35 -62.23 -21.30
CA GLN A 317 20.31 -61.73 -22.68
C GLN A 317 21.42 -60.70 -22.98
N LEU A 318 22.09 -60.18 -21.95
CA LEU A 318 23.11 -59.15 -22.14
C LEU A 318 24.45 -59.73 -22.63
N THR A 319 24.99 -59.13 -23.67
CA THR A 319 26.38 -59.36 -24.10
C THR A 319 27.38 -58.86 -23.05
N ARG A 320 28.62 -59.35 -23.10
CA ARG A 320 29.72 -58.86 -22.24
C ARG A 320 29.92 -57.34 -22.39
N ALA A 321 29.79 -56.81 -23.61
CA ALA A 321 29.91 -55.37 -23.86
C ALA A 321 28.79 -54.57 -23.17
N GLN A 322 27.54 -55.05 -23.22
CA GLN A 322 26.42 -54.40 -22.52
C GLN A 322 26.58 -54.47 -20.99
N LYS A 323 27.06 -55.60 -20.45
CA LYS A 323 27.38 -55.75 -19.02
C LYS A 323 28.45 -54.75 -18.57
N ASN A 324 29.51 -54.58 -19.38
CA ASN A 324 30.54 -53.57 -19.10
C ASN A 324 30.00 -52.14 -19.19
N ARG A 325 29.10 -51.84 -20.15
CA ARG A 325 28.46 -50.51 -20.25
C ARG A 325 27.60 -50.20 -19.03
N LEU A 326 26.85 -51.18 -18.51
CA LEU A 326 26.06 -51.02 -17.28
C LEU A 326 26.95 -50.69 -16.08
N LEU A 327 28.05 -51.43 -15.90
CA LEU A 327 28.99 -51.21 -14.81
C LEU A 327 29.70 -49.85 -14.94
N ASN A 328 30.32 -49.59 -16.08
CA ASN A 328 31.22 -48.45 -16.26
C ASN A 328 30.50 -47.13 -16.45
N ASN A 329 29.31 -47.12 -17.08
CA ASN A 329 28.62 -45.89 -17.44
C ASN A 329 27.42 -45.58 -16.52
N LEU A 330 26.84 -46.62 -15.90
CA LEU A 330 25.63 -46.49 -15.09
C LEU A 330 25.82 -46.96 -13.63
N GLY A 331 27.00 -47.50 -13.28
CA GLY A 331 27.27 -48.02 -11.93
C GLY A 331 26.46 -49.27 -11.56
N ILE A 332 25.81 -49.92 -12.54
CA ILE A 332 24.99 -51.11 -12.32
C ILE A 332 25.86 -52.35 -12.46
N ASN A 333 26.22 -52.97 -11.33
CA ASN A 333 26.96 -54.22 -11.32
C ASN A 333 26.01 -55.42 -11.33
N VAL A 334 25.64 -55.91 -12.51
CA VAL A 334 24.74 -57.08 -12.63
C VAL A 334 25.33 -58.39 -12.08
N ALA A 335 26.64 -58.47 -11.82
CA ALA A 335 27.25 -59.67 -11.24
C ALA A 335 26.86 -59.86 -9.77
N THR A 336 26.53 -58.79 -9.05
CA THR A 336 26.12 -58.86 -7.63
C THR A 336 24.74 -59.45 -7.43
N VAL A 337 23.93 -59.53 -8.49
CA VAL A 337 22.59 -60.14 -8.46
C VAL A 337 22.67 -61.66 -8.21
N GLN A 338 23.82 -62.29 -8.48
CA GLN A 338 24.07 -63.73 -8.33
C GLN A 338 22.97 -64.58 -8.97
N CYS A 339 22.80 -64.41 -10.29
CA CYS A 339 21.91 -65.26 -11.08
C CYS A 339 22.51 -66.65 -11.21
N THR A 340 21.89 -67.65 -10.58
CA THR A 340 22.21 -69.06 -10.82
C THR A 340 21.73 -69.41 -12.22
N THR A 341 22.66 -69.85 -13.07
CA THR A 341 22.37 -70.44 -14.39
C THR A 341 21.56 -71.71 -14.26
#